data_AF-A0A315RX34-F1
#
_entry.id   AF-A0A315RX34-F1
#
_cell.length_a   1.000
_cell.length_b   1.000
_cell.length_c   1.000
_cell.angle_alpha   90.00
_cell.angle_beta   90.00
_cell.angle_gamma   90.00
#
_symmetry.space_group_name_H-M   'P 1'
#
loop_
_entity.id
_entity.type
_entity.pdbx_description
1 polymer ?
#
loop_
_entity_poly.entity_id
_entity_poly.type
_entity_poly.pdbx_seq_one_letter_code
_entity_poly.pdbx_strand_id
1 'polypeptide(L)'
;ILDGWWVEGCEHGINGWQFGDGYVGEGQDESDLYALYRVLLNEVVPTFYGNKDRWKDMMMESIATTYERFSAKRMLERYYAEMYNK
;
A
#
# COMPACT_ATOMS: atom_id res chain seq x y z
N ILE A 1 -7.43 -7.38 3.67
CA ILE A 1 -7.09 -6.42 4.75
C ILE A 1 -6.59 -5.09 4.18
N LEU A 2 -7.29 -4.01 4.55
CA LEU A 2 -6.88 -2.61 4.41
C LEU A 2 -6.70 -2.10 5.86
N ASP A 3 -5.45 -1.91 6.30
CA ASP A 3 -5.16 -1.58 7.70
C ASP A 3 -4.00 -0.57 7.82
N GLY A 4 -4.05 0.24 8.89
CA GLY A 4 -3.07 1.25 9.20
C GLY A 4 -2.75 2.18 8.03
N TRP A 5 -1.45 2.42 7.81
CA TRP A 5 -0.96 3.27 6.73
C TRP A 5 -1.20 2.69 5.34
N TRP A 6 -1.49 1.39 5.21
CA TRP A 6 -1.67 0.77 3.89
C TRP A 6 -2.91 1.31 3.17
N VAL A 7 -3.96 1.67 3.91
CA VAL A 7 -5.16 2.32 3.35
C VAL A 7 -4.85 3.69 2.74
N GLU A 8 -3.88 4.39 3.31
CA GLU A 8 -3.53 5.75 2.90
C GLU A 8 -2.46 5.78 1.80
N GLY A 9 -1.55 4.79 1.83
CA GLY A 9 -0.33 4.77 1.01
C GLY A 9 -0.37 3.85 -0.20
N CYS A 10 -1.21 2.80 -0.19
CA CYS A 10 -1.27 1.85 -1.29
C CYS A 10 -2.14 2.38 -2.45
N GLU A 11 -1.54 2.39 -3.63
CA GLU A 11 -2.23 2.51 -4.91
C GLU A 11 -2.04 1.17 -5.62
N HIS A 12 -3.08 0.33 -5.54
CA HIS A 12 -3.03 -1.06 -6.00
C HIS A 12 -2.58 -1.18 -7.46
N GLY A 13 -1.56 -2.00 -7.69
CA GLY A 13 -0.97 -2.28 -8.99
C GLY A 13 0.00 -1.21 -9.49
N ILE A 14 0.13 -0.08 -8.78
CA ILE A 14 1.03 1.04 -9.09
C ILE A 14 2.25 1.01 -8.17
N ASN A 15 2.04 1.18 -6.86
CA ASN A 15 3.13 1.29 -5.88
C ASN A 15 3.18 0.11 -4.88
N GLY A 16 2.26 -0.84 -5.03
CA GLY A 16 2.07 -2.00 -4.17
C GLY A 16 0.82 -2.78 -4.55
N TRP A 17 0.46 -3.77 -3.74
CA TRP A 17 -0.79 -4.53 -3.92
C TRP A 17 -1.63 -4.56 -2.65
N GLN A 18 -2.89 -4.19 -2.78
CA GLN A 18 -3.90 -4.45 -1.76
C GLN A 18 -4.58 -5.80 -2.01
N PHE A 19 -5.02 -6.47 -0.95
CA PHE A 19 -5.86 -7.66 -1.03
C PHE A 19 -6.93 -7.60 0.06
N GLY A 20 -8.02 -8.33 -0.17
CA GLY A 20 -9.21 -8.31 0.67
C GLY A 20 -9.97 -6.99 0.57
N ASP A 21 -11.16 -6.97 1.15
CA ASP A 21 -12.11 -5.85 1.11
C ASP A 21 -12.37 -5.24 2.50
N GLY A 22 -11.69 -5.74 3.53
CA GLY A 22 -11.86 -5.29 4.90
C GLY A 22 -13.10 -5.89 5.58
N TYR A 23 -13.65 -6.98 5.04
CA TYR A 23 -14.70 -7.75 5.71
C TYR A 23 -14.28 -8.19 7.12
N VAL A 24 -15.17 -7.97 8.09
CA VAL A 24 -15.02 -8.42 9.48
C VAL A 24 -16.27 -9.20 9.86
N GLY A 25 -16.10 -10.47 10.21
CA GLY A 25 -17.21 -11.37 10.54
C GLY A 25 -16.80 -12.83 10.55
N GLU A 26 -17.78 -13.74 10.64
CA GLU A 26 -17.51 -15.17 10.54
C GLU A 26 -16.92 -15.54 9.18
N GLY A 27 -15.90 -16.39 9.17
CA GLY A 27 -15.21 -16.78 7.93
C GLY A 27 -14.26 -15.71 7.36
N GLN A 28 -13.94 -14.66 8.13
CA GLN A 28 -12.97 -13.64 7.73
C GLN A 28 -11.64 -14.24 7.26
N ASP A 29 -11.07 -15.18 8.03
CA ASP A 29 -9.79 -15.82 7.69
C ASP A 29 -9.83 -16.50 6.32
N GLU A 30 -10.94 -17.15 5.99
CA GLU A 30 -11.10 -17.84 4.71
C GLU A 30 -11.22 -16.83 3.55
N SER A 31 -11.99 -15.75 3.76
CA SER A 31 -12.13 -14.65 2.80
C SER A 31 -10.80 -13.95 2.50
N ASP A 32 -10.05 -13.58 3.55
CA ASP A 32 -8.74 -12.94 3.41
C ASP A 32 -7.72 -13.89 2.76
N LEU A 33 -7.77 -15.20 3.05
CA LEU A 33 -6.93 -16.21 2.42
C LEU A 33 -7.18 -16.29 0.90
N TYR A 34 -8.45 -16.38 0.48
CA TYR A 34 -8.78 -16.41 -0.95
C TYR A 34 -8.37 -15.12 -1.66
N ALA A 35 -8.58 -13.97 -1.01
CA ALA A 35 -8.20 -12.68 -1.57
C ALA A 35 -6.67 -12.56 -1.72
N LEU A 36 -5.91 -13.03 -0.74
CA LEU A 36 -4.45 -13.10 -0.79
C LEU A 36 -3.99 -13.98 -1.95
N TYR A 37 -4.50 -15.21 -2.06
CA TYR A 37 -4.11 -16.12 -3.14
C TYR A 37 -4.41 -15.54 -4.52
N ARG A 38 -5.56 -14.88 -4.68
CA ARG A 38 -5.92 -14.24 -5.94
C ARG A 38 -4.87 -13.21 -6.36
N VAL A 39 -4.51 -12.29 -5.47
CA VAL A 39 -3.54 -11.22 -5.77
C VAL A 39 -2.12 -11.79 -5.94
N LEU A 40 -1.71 -12.69 -5.04
CA LEU A 40 -0.38 -13.28 -5.07
C LEU A 40 -0.14 -14.07 -6.38
N LEU A 41 -1.06 -14.97 -6.73
CA LEU A 41 -0.88 -15.88 -7.85
C LEU A 41 -1.11 -15.22 -9.22
N ASN A 42 -2.05 -14.27 -9.30
CA ASN A 42 -2.40 -13.66 -10.59
C ASN A 42 -1.68 -12.34 -10.86
N GLU A 43 -1.17 -11.65 -9.84
CA GLU A 43 -0.57 -10.32 -10.00
C GLU A 43 0.89 -10.29 -9.56
N VAL A 44 1.18 -10.66 -8.32
CA VAL A 44 2.53 -10.52 -7.75
C VAL A 44 3.51 -11.49 -8.41
N VAL A 45 3.22 -12.80 -8.39
CA VAL A 45 4.10 -13.85 -8.93
C VAL A 45 4.37 -13.66 -10.43
N PRO A 46 3.37 -13.42 -11.29
CA PRO A 46 3.61 -13.17 -12.71
C PRO A 46 4.41 -11.89 -12.96
N THR A 47 4.19 -10.83 -12.18
CA THR A 47 4.96 -9.58 -12.32
C THR A 47 6.42 -9.81 -11.93
N PHE A 48 6.68 -10.44 -10.78
CA PHE A 48 8.03 -10.65 -10.27
C PHE A 48 8.89 -11.52 -11.20
N TYR A 49 8.35 -12.64 -11.68
CA TYR A 49 9.10 -13.58 -12.51
C TYR A 49 9.02 -13.26 -14.01
N GLY A 50 7.90 -12.72 -14.48
CA GLY A 50 7.60 -12.54 -15.90
C GLY A 50 7.69 -11.10 -16.42
N ASN A 51 7.75 -10.09 -15.55
CA ASN A 51 7.77 -8.69 -15.96
C ASN A 51 8.64 -7.82 -15.04
N LYS A 52 9.96 -7.97 -15.17
CA LYS A 52 10.95 -7.24 -14.37
C LYS A 52 10.92 -5.73 -14.58
N ASP A 53 10.53 -5.26 -15.77
CA ASP A 53 10.41 -3.82 -16.03
C ASP A 53 9.27 -3.21 -15.22
N ARG A 54 8.08 -3.84 -15.26
CA ARG A 54 6.97 -3.45 -14.38
C ARG A 54 7.36 -3.52 -12.90
N TRP A 55 8.08 -4.56 -12.49
CA TRP A 55 8.54 -4.65 -11.10
C TRP A 55 9.44 -3.47 -10.70
N LYS A 56 10.34 -3.02 -11.59
CA LYS A 56 11.16 -1.82 -11.36
C LYS A 56 10.33 -0.56 -11.30
N ASP A 57 9.36 -0.40 -12.20
CA ASP A 57 8.46 0.75 -12.20
C ASP A 57 7.70 0.82 -10.86
N MET A 58 7.16 -0.30 -10.39
CA MET A 58 6.48 -0.36 -9.09
C MET A 58 7.40 0.01 -7.91
N MET A 59 8.68 -0.38 -7.94
CA MET A 59 9.64 0.04 -6.93
C MET A 59 9.89 1.55 -6.96
N MET A 60 10.02 2.15 -8.15
CA MET A 60 10.19 3.60 -8.31
C MET A 60 8.95 4.36 -7.82
N GLU A 61 7.76 3.89 -8.18
CA GLU A 61 6.49 4.48 -7.71
C GLU A 61 6.36 4.36 -6.19
N SER A 62 6.72 3.22 -5.60
CA SER A 62 6.72 3.05 -4.12
C SER A 62 7.57 4.10 -3.41
N ILE A 63 8.72 4.46 -3.97
CA ILE A 63 9.55 5.55 -3.44
C ILE A 63 8.89 6.90 -3.70
N ALA A 64 8.47 7.17 -4.93
CA ALA A 64 7.94 8.47 -5.35
C ALA A 64 6.68 8.86 -4.56
N THR A 65 5.73 7.95 -4.41
CA THR A 65 4.45 8.22 -3.73
C THR A 65 4.60 8.35 -2.22
N THR A 66 5.68 7.81 -1.63
CA THR A 66 5.87 7.83 -0.18
C THR A 66 6.80 8.93 0.31
N TYR A 67 7.78 9.33 -0.50
CA TYR A 67 8.89 10.20 -0.11
C TYR A 67 8.46 11.49 0.60
N GLU A 68 7.54 12.26 0.01
CA GLU A 68 7.13 13.56 0.57
C GLU A 68 5.98 13.41 1.56
N ARG A 69 4.93 12.67 1.16
CA ARG A 69 3.67 12.54 1.90
C ARG A 69 3.88 11.89 3.27
N PHE A 70 4.78 10.94 3.42
CA PHE A 70 5.02 10.27 4.69
C PHE A 70 6.28 10.77 5.40
N SER A 71 6.85 11.88 4.95
CA SER A 71 8.05 12.45 5.58
C SER A 71 7.76 13.01 6.97
N ALA A 72 8.68 12.74 7.91
CA ALA A 72 8.65 13.33 9.25
C ALA A 72 8.77 14.87 9.20
N LYS A 73 9.49 15.40 8.20
CA LYS A 73 9.61 16.85 7.95
C LYS A 73 8.22 17.48 7.74
N ARG A 74 7.44 16.96 6.78
CA ARG A 74 6.08 17.45 6.50
C ARG A 74 5.20 17.38 7.75
N MET A 75 5.29 16.28 8.49
CA MET A 75 4.53 16.09 9.73
C MET A 75 4.89 17.18 10.76
N LEU A 76 6.18 17.41 11.02
CA LEU A 76 6.64 18.42 11.97
C LEU A 76 6.27 19.85 11.55
N GLU A 77 6.43 20.19 10.28
CA GLU A 77 6.05 21.50 9.73
C GLU A 77 4.55 21.76 9.95
N ARG A 78 3.70 20.77 9.64
CA ARG A 78 2.25 20.87 9.86
C ARG A 78 1.92 21.00 11.34
N TYR A 79 2.53 20.17 12.18
CA TYR A 79 2.28 20.16 13.62
C TYR A 79 2.65 21.50 14.26
N TYR A 80 3.79 22.08 13.87
CA TYR A 80 4.23 23.39 14.35
C TYR A 80 3.27 24.49 13.90
N ALA A 81 2.92 24.55 12.62
CA ALA A 81 2.05 25.57 12.06
C ALA A 81 0.64 25.54 12.66
N GLU A 82 0.07 24.36 12.87
CA GLU A 82 -1.33 24.20 13.31
C GLU A 82 -1.48 24.27 14.84
N MET A 83 -0.47 23.86 15.61
CA MET A 83 -0.61 23.72 17.06
C MET A 83 0.28 24.64 17.90
N TYR A 84 1.42 25.10 17.36
CA TYR A 84 2.42 25.85 18.13
C TYR A 84 2.65 27.28 17.64
N ASN A 85 2.26 27.60 16.42
CA ASN A 85 2.34 28.95 15.89
C ASN A 85 1.01 29.69 16.18
N LYS A 86 0.94 30.34 17.35
CA LYS A 86 -0.12 31.29 17.73
C LYS A 86 0.36 32.72 17.53
#